data_AF-A0A8X6PHC9-F1
#
_entry.id   AF-A0A8X6PHC9-F1
#
_cell.length_a   1.000
_cell.length_b   1.000
_cell.length_c   1.000
_cell.angle_alpha   90.00
_cell.angle_beta   90.00
_cell.angle_gamma   90.00
#
_symmetry.space_group_name_H-M   'P 1'
#
loop_
_entity.id
_entity.type
_entity.pdbx_description
1 polymer ?
#
loop_
_entity_poly.entity_id
_entity_poly.type
_entity_poly.pdbx_seq_one_letter_code
_entity_poly.pdbx_strand_id
1 'polypeptide(L)'
;MIVFCQVGDPIKLWGKYRESLSEDIRRRMGRDNRNSEPVVDIVYNQCLILLEDIVTSMSGKSLLYFGLPDPIREQSIMINN
;
A
#
# COMPACT_ATOMS: atom_id res chain seq x y z
N MET A 1 -10.29 -19.69 26.43
CA MET A 1 -9.05 -20.02 25.71
C MET A 1 -8.79 -18.93 24.69
N ILE A 2 -7.75 -18.12 24.89
CA ILE A 2 -7.37 -17.07 23.92
C ILE A 2 -6.48 -17.75 22.87
N VAL A 3 -6.97 -17.83 21.64
CA VAL A 3 -6.19 -18.35 20.51
C VAL A 3 -5.49 -17.16 19.88
N PHE A 4 -4.16 -17.12 19.97
CA PHE A 4 -3.37 -16.16 19.20
C PHE A 4 -3.28 -16.68 17.78
N CYS A 5 -3.92 -15.98 16.84
CA CYS A 5 -3.67 -16.20 15.42
C CYS A 5 -2.20 -15.84 15.15
N GLN A 6 -1.44 -16.74 14.50
CA GLN A 6 -0.11 -16.39 14.03
C GLN A 6 -0.25 -15.19 13.09
N VAL A 7 0.50 -14.13 13.38
CA VAL A 7 0.55 -12.95 12.52
C VAL A 7 1.20 -13.38 11.21
N GLY A 8 0.49 -13.20 10.10
CA GLY A 8 1.01 -13.57 8.79
C GLY A 8 2.25 -12.75 8.44
N ASP A 9 3.17 -13.36 7.69
CA ASP A 9 4.37 -12.69 7.16
C ASP A 9 3.95 -11.57 6.18
N PRO A 10 4.19 -10.29 6.51
CA PRO A 10 3.74 -9.16 5.71
C PRO A 10 4.25 -9.20 4.27
N ILE A 11 5.51 -9.64 4.07
CA ILE A 11 6.15 -9.70 2.76
C ILE A 11 5.47 -10.77 1.90
N LYS A 12 5.19 -11.94 2.48
CA LYS A 12 4.47 -13.02 1.77
C LYS A 12 3.04 -12.61 1.44
N LEU A 13 2.36 -11.93 2.37
CA LEU A 13 1.00 -11.44 2.15
C LEU A 13 0.97 -10.41 1.02
N TRP A 14 1.88 -9.43 1.04
CA TRP A 14 1.99 -8.44 -0.03
C TRP A 14 2.29 -9.09 -1.38
N GLY A 15 3.30 -9.98 -1.46
CA GLY A 15 3.65 -10.68 -2.69
C GLY A 15 2.49 -11.50 -3.26
N LYS A 16 1.68 -12.13 -2.40
CA LYS A 16 0.56 -12.98 -2.82
C LYS A 16 -0.70 -12.20 -3.17
N TYR A 17 -1.00 -11.10 -2.46
CA TYR A 17 -2.32 -10.46 -2.51
C TYR A 17 -2.30 -9.01 -3.00
N ARG A 18 -1.15 -8.42 -3.35
CA ARG A 18 -1.08 -7.00 -3.81
C ARG A 18 -2.03 -6.67 -4.96
N GLU A 19 -2.22 -7.59 -5.90
CA GLU A 19 -3.19 -7.42 -7.00
C GLU A 19 -4.61 -7.23 -6.47
N SER A 20 -5.06 -8.15 -5.61
CA SER A 20 -6.38 -8.09 -5.00
C SER A 20 -6.54 -6.90 -4.07
N LEU A 21 -5.52 -6.55 -3.29
CA LEU A 21 -5.52 -5.40 -2.39
C LEU A 21 -5.67 -4.08 -3.14
N SER A 22 -5.06 -3.98 -4.32
CA SER A 22 -5.06 -2.78 -5.14
C SER A 22 -6.22 -2.70 -6.15
N GLU A 23 -7.07 -3.73 -6.23
CA GLU A 23 -8.09 -3.84 -7.28
C GLU A 23 -9.08 -2.67 -7.24
N ASP A 24 -9.55 -2.30 -6.06
CA ASP A 24 -10.48 -1.18 -5.91
C ASP A 24 -9.83 0.16 -6.25
N ILE A 25 -8.53 0.29 -6.01
CA ILE A 25 -7.75 1.48 -6.39
C ILE A 25 -7.64 1.55 -7.92
N ARG A 26 -7.29 0.44 -8.58
CA ARG A 26 -7.26 0.34 -10.04
C ARG A 26 -8.60 0.72 -10.67
N ARG A 27 -9.71 0.19 -10.13
CA ARG A 27 -11.06 0.51 -10.60
C ARG A 27 -11.42 1.98 -10.42
N ARG A 28 -11.05 2.60 -9.29
CA ARG A 28 -11.30 4.03 -9.05
C ARG A 28 -10.52 4.89 -10.06
N MET A 29 -9.23 4.64 -10.21
CA MET A 29 -8.39 5.39 -11.16
C MET A 29 -8.82 5.21 -12.61
N GLY A 30 -9.26 4.01 -13.02
CA GLY A 30 -9.78 3.77 -14.37
C GLY A 30 -11.11 4.48 -14.65
N ARG A 31 -11.95 4.72 -13.63
CA ARG A 31 -13.18 5.52 -13.78
C ARG A 31 -12.88 7.01 -13.99
N ASP A 32 -11.87 7.51 -13.29
CA ASP A 32 -11.44 8.90 -13.40
C ASP A 32 -10.70 9.15 -14.72
N ASN A 33 -9.93 8.17 -15.19
CA ASN A 33 -9.18 8.22 -16.44
C ASN A 33 -9.91 7.48 -17.56
N ARG A 34 -10.97 8.10 -18.10
CA ARG A 34 -11.98 7.50 -18.99
C ARG A 34 -11.48 6.69 -20.20
N ASN A 35 -10.19 6.75 -20.56
CA ASN A 35 -9.64 6.11 -21.76
C ASN A 35 -8.29 5.39 -21.58
N SER A 36 -7.76 5.26 -20.35
CA SER A 36 -6.49 4.54 -20.13
C SER A 36 -6.52 3.73 -18.85
N GLU A 37 -6.09 2.46 -18.95
CA GLU A 37 -5.76 1.66 -17.78
C GLU A 37 -4.68 2.40 -16.97
N PRO A 38 -4.82 2.47 -15.63
CA PRO A 38 -3.83 3.11 -14.79
C PRO A 38 -2.55 2.27 -14.74
N VAL A 39 -1.41 2.95 -14.66
CA VAL A 39 -0.09 2.30 -14.56
C VAL A 39 -0.04 1.47 -13.27
N VAL A 40 0.34 0.20 -13.39
CA VAL A 40 0.33 -0.78 -12.28
C VAL A 40 1.18 -0.30 -11.09
N ASP A 41 2.34 0.30 -11.34
CA ASP A 41 3.20 0.82 -10.26
C ASP A 41 2.54 1.96 -9.48
N ILE A 42 1.76 2.82 -10.15
CA ILE A 42 0.99 3.90 -9.50
C ILE A 42 -0.11 3.28 -8.63
N VAL A 43 -0.80 2.26 -9.15
CA VAL A 43 -1.83 1.50 -8.42
C VAL A 43 -1.27 0.88 -7.14
N TYR A 44 -0.13 0.21 -7.25
CA TYR A 44 0.53 -0.40 -6.09
C TYR A 44 1.07 0.63 -5.12
N ASN A 45 1.66 1.72 -5.60
CA ASN A 45 2.16 2.79 -4.75
C ASN A 45 1.01 3.42 -3.94
N GLN A 46 -0.13 3.70 -4.57
CA GLN A 46 -1.30 4.20 -3.87
C GLN A 46 -1.86 3.20 -2.85
N CYS A 47 -1.77 1.90 -3.15
CA CYS A 47 -2.11 0.85 -2.19
C CYS A 47 -1.18 0.87 -0.97
N LEU A 48 0.13 1.03 -1.20
CA LEU A 48 1.12 1.12 -0.13
C LEU A 48 0.93 2.37 0.73
N ILE A 49 0.58 3.51 0.14
CA ILE A 49 0.25 4.74 0.89
C ILE A 49 -0.89 4.50 1.89
N LEU A 50 -1.98 3.89 1.42
CA LEU A 50 -3.13 3.60 2.29
C LEU A 50 -2.78 2.57 3.37
N LEU A 51 -1.98 1.56 3.03
CA LEU A 51 -1.53 0.55 3.97
C LEU A 51 -0.62 1.19 5.04
N GLU A 52 0.28 2.08 4.65
CA GLU A 52 1.19 2.83 5.52
C GLU A 52 0.43 3.70 6.51
N ASP A 53 -0.60 4.42 6.05
CA ASP A 53 -1.45 5.26 6.92
C ASP A 53 -2.12 4.40 8.01
N ILE A 54 -2.68 3.25 7.63
CA ILE A 54 -3.33 2.32 8.57
C ILE A 54 -2.30 1.74 9.55
N VAL A 55 -1.20 1.18 9.05
CA VAL A 55 -0.18 0.51 9.88
C VAL A 55 0.50 1.50 10.83
N THR A 56 0.81 2.71 10.36
CA THR A 56 1.38 3.77 11.19
C THR A 56 0.37 4.19 12.27
N SER A 57 -0.91 4.36 11.93
CA SER A 57 -1.94 4.74 12.92
C SER A 57 -2.11 3.69 14.04
N MET A 58 -1.92 2.41 13.73
CA MET A 58 -2.10 1.30 14.66
C MET A 58 -0.84 0.98 15.48
N SER A 59 0.34 1.06 14.86
CA SER A 59 1.59 0.56 15.44
C SER A 59 2.63 1.64 15.71
N GLY A 60 2.47 2.83 15.14
CA GLY A 60 3.48 3.90 15.14
C GLY A 60 4.72 3.59 14.29
N LYS A 61 4.73 2.50 13.53
CA LYS A 61 5.87 2.05 12.71
C LYS A 61 5.53 2.11 11.24
N SER A 62 6.54 2.34 10.42
CA SER A 62 6.36 2.39 8.97
C SER A 62 6.30 1.00 8.33
N LEU A 63 5.86 0.91 7.07
CA LEU A 63 5.87 -0.35 6.31
C LEU A 63 7.27 -0.94 6.17
N LEU A 64 8.30 -0.10 6.08
CA LEU A 64 9.70 -0.53 6.02
C LEU A 64 10.09 -1.39 7.23
N TYR A 65 9.56 -1.09 8.42
CA TYR A 65 9.80 -1.90 9.62
C TYR A 65 9.33 -3.35 9.47
N PHE A 66 8.30 -3.56 8.65
CA PHE A 66 7.74 -4.88 8.33
C PHE A 66 8.34 -5.50 7.06
N GLY A 67 9.37 -4.87 6.48
CA GLY A 67 10.06 -5.33 5.27
C GLY A 67 9.28 -5.09 3.97
N LEU A 68 8.25 -4.24 4.01
CA LEU A 68 7.46 -3.87 2.84
C LEU A 68 8.10 -2.68 2.10
N PRO A 69 7.76 -2.48 0.80
CA PRO A 69 8.29 -1.35 0.04
C PRO A 69 7.80 -0.02 0.62
N ASP A 70 8.69 0.97 0.63
CA ASP A 70 8.39 2.33 1.09
C ASP A 70 7.52 3.05 0.04
N PRO A 71 6.34 3.57 0.42
CA PRO A 71 5.48 4.31 -0.51
C PRO A 71 6.09 5.65 -0.91
N ILE A 72 6.03 5.94 -2.21
CA ILE A 72 6.44 7.23 -2.76
C ILE A 72 5.28 8.22 -2.62
N ARG A 73 5.39 9.16 -1.69
CA ARG A 73 4.45 10.27 -1.53
C ARG A 73 5.02 11.48 -2.25
N GLU A 74 4.29 12.07 -3.19
CA GLU A 74 4.75 13.27 -3.93
C GLU A 74 5.16 14.44 -3.00
N GLN A 75 4.69 14.46 -1.75
CA GLN A 75 5.10 15.42 -0.72
C GLN A 75 6.60 15.38 -0.38
N SER A 76 7.32 14.28 -0.64
CA SER A 76 8.77 14.18 -0.36
C SER A 76 9.63 15.01 -1.33
N ILE A 77 9.04 15.60 -2.38
CA ILE A 77 9.74 16.49 -3.31
C ILE A 77 9.84 17.94 -2.75
N MET A 78 9.08 18.29 -1.70
CA MET A 78 9.01 19.68 -1.19
C MET A 78 9.82 19.96 0.08
N ILE A 79 10.61 19.01 0.59
CA ILE A 79 11.50 19.23 1.75
C ILE A 79 12.95 19.21 1.28
N ASN A 80 13.32 20.16 0.43
CA ASN A 80 14.70 20.55 0.11
C ASN A 80 14.67 21.87 -0.68
N ASN A 81 14.39 22.99 -0.01
CA ASN A 81 14.73 24.33 -0.47
C ASN A 81 15.01 25.25 0.72
#